data_AF-A0A1V5LGZ0-F1
#
_entry.id   AF-A0A1V5LGZ0-F1
#
_cell.length_a   1.000
_cell.length_b   1.000
_cell.length_c   1.000
_cell.angle_alpha   90.00
_cell.angle_beta   90.00
_cell.angle_gamma   90.00
#
_symmetry.space_group_name_H-M   'P 1'
#
loop_
_entity.id
_entity.type
_entity.pdbx_description
1 polymer ?
#
loop_
_entity_poly.entity_id
_entity_poly.type
_entity_poly.pdbx_seq_one_letter_code
_entity_poly.pdbx_strand_id
1 'polypeptide(L)'
;MATPLGVYLTTGVVGGGVGDLGLVLSGMAMALLFWLAQALLASVIAVTYHFTREPLAKDALNLLKGELYISRDPMMTLWLWVGVTALLFLFFLLLMRVAPLLAGYHAAEHQTVHAMEAGKPLTLEAVARMPRVHPRCGTNLWAIMQLSLVGLGALATWLSTDVGRYTLPLLMPVAVVLAICIAFGWRALGGWLQQYFTTRRPSAREIASGIRAGLEVTRCHLTIPPTERQHPSRRIWNMGLLQVALGIAVTWPLFQWLTGVLDRLLISLLQ
;
A
#
# COMPACT_ATOMS: atom_id res chain seq x y z
N MET A 1 0.33 -13.28 2.76
CA MET A 1 0.47 -12.34 1.64
C MET A 1 -0.18 -12.88 0.39
N ALA A 2 -0.95 -12.03 -0.27
CA ALA A 2 -1.45 -12.25 -1.61
C ALA A 2 -0.33 -12.07 -2.63
N THR A 3 -0.30 -12.96 -3.62
CA THR A 3 0.64 -12.86 -4.74
C THR A 3 -0.06 -13.11 -6.07
N PRO A 4 0.55 -12.70 -7.19
CA PRO A 4 0.02 -13.03 -8.52
C PRO A 4 -0.10 -14.55 -8.75
N LEU A 5 0.70 -15.36 -8.05
CA LEU A 5 0.72 -16.82 -8.19
C LEU A 5 -0.20 -17.54 -7.20
N GLY A 6 -0.72 -16.85 -6.17
CA GLY A 6 -1.50 -17.46 -5.11
C GLY A 6 -1.25 -16.86 -3.73
N VAL A 7 -1.71 -17.56 -2.70
CA VAL A 7 -1.55 -17.14 -1.29
C VAL A 7 -0.27 -17.72 -0.69
N TYR A 8 0.47 -16.87 0.02
CA TYR A 8 1.53 -17.25 0.94
C TYR A 8 1.06 -16.99 2.37
N LEU A 9 1.24 -17.93 3.29
CA LEU A 9 0.99 -17.73 4.71
C LEU A 9 2.26 -17.97 5.50
N THR A 10 2.42 -17.28 6.63
CA THR A 10 3.57 -17.47 7.50
C THR A 10 3.22 -17.25 8.97
N THR A 11 3.87 -17.99 9.84
CA THR A 11 3.87 -17.75 11.30
C THR A 11 5.08 -16.90 11.74
N GLY A 12 5.88 -16.43 10.78
CA GLY A 12 7.23 -15.92 11.01
C GLY A 12 8.27 -17.04 11.08
N VAL A 13 7.95 -18.22 11.60
CA VAL A 13 8.92 -19.33 11.69
C VAL A 13 8.83 -20.25 10.49
N VAL A 14 7.60 -20.52 10.04
CA VAL A 14 7.32 -21.32 8.85
C VAL A 14 6.51 -20.52 7.85
N GLY A 15 6.78 -20.74 6.57
CA GLY A 15 5.94 -20.32 5.46
C GLY A 15 5.22 -21.51 4.82
N GLY A 16 4.19 -21.24 4.04
CA GLY A 16 3.50 -22.22 3.21
C GLY A 16 2.67 -21.55 2.12
N GLY A 17 2.35 -22.29 1.08
CA GLY A 17 1.73 -21.79 -0.15
C GLY A 17 2.76 -21.46 -1.22
N VAL A 18 2.59 -20.32 -1.89
CA VAL A 18 3.52 -19.89 -2.96
C VAL A 18 4.89 -19.53 -2.39
N GLY A 19 5.97 -19.94 -3.06
CA GLY A 19 7.34 -19.66 -2.60
C GLY A 19 7.81 -18.23 -2.83
N ASP A 20 9.11 -18.00 -2.61
CA ASP A 20 9.76 -16.68 -2.68
C ASP A 20 9.53 -15.96 -4.01
N LEU A 21 9.48 -16.69 -5.13
CA LEU A 21 9.17 -16.11 -6.45
C LEU A 21 7.81 -15.40 -6.46
N GLY A 22 6.79 -15.98 -5.80
CA GLY A 22 5.48 -15.34 -5.68
C GLY A 22 5.58 -14.01 -4.94
N LEU A 23 6.37 -13.95 -3.86
CA LEU A 23 6.59 -12.74 -3.07
C LEU A 23 7.34 -11.66 -3.86
N VAL A 24 8.37 -12.04 -4.62
CA VAL A 24 9.06 -11.12 -5.53
C VAL A 24 8.09 -10.56 -6.57
N LEU A 25 7.28 -11.43 -7.20
CA LEU A 25 6.28 -11.00 -8.18
C LEU A 25 5.20 -10.09 -7.58
N SER A 26 4.84 -10.26 -6.29
CA SER A 26 3.98 -9.29 -5.60
C SER A 26 4.62 -7.92 -5.54
N GLY A 27 5.90 -7.83 -5.16
CA GLY A 27 6.65 -6.58 -5.14
C GLY A 27 6.68 -5.91 -6.52
N MET A 28 6.99 -6.68 -7.55
CA MET A 28 6.97 -6.21 -8.95
C MET A 28 5.58 -5.70 -9.36
N ALA A 29 4.52 -6.47 -9.07
CA ALA A 29 3.16 -6.10 -9.42
C ALA A 29 2.71 -4.82 -8.69
N MET A 30 3.01 -4.69 -7.40
CA MET A 30 2.71 -3.48 -6.63
C MET A 30 3.45 -2.25 -7.18
N ALA A 31 4.73 -2.40 -7.53
CA ALA A 31 5.53 -1.33 -8.12
C ALA A 31 4.98 -0.90 -9.49
N LEU A 32 4.70 -1.85 -10.37
CA LEU A 32 4.12 -1.59 -11.70
C LEU A 32 2.76 -0.89 -11.62
N LEU A 33 1.88 -1.30 -10.70
CA LEU A 33 0.59 -0.64 -10.49
C LEU A 33 0.78 0.78 -9.95
N PHE A 34 1.77 1.00 -9.07
CA PHE A 34 2.08 2.33 -8.56
C PHE A 34 2.59 3.27 -9.65
N TRP A 35 3.46 2.79 -10.54
CA TRP A 35 3.95 3.63 -11.65
C TRP A 35 2.91 3.85 -12.72
N LEU A 36 2.04 2.87 -12.98
CA LEU A 36 0.89 3.07 -13.84
C LEU A 36 -0.03 4.15 -13.25
N ALA A 37 -0.29 4.13 -11.94
CA ALA A 37 -1.04 5.19 -11.27
C ALA A 37 -0.38 6.56 -11.45
N GLN A 38 0.94 6.64 -11.27
CA GLN A 38 1.70 7.87 -11.46
C GLN A 38 1.63 8.37 -12.91
N ALA A 39 1.82 7.50 -13.90
CA ALA A 39 1.78 7.86 -15.31
C ALA A 39 0.38 8.34 -15.74
N LEU A 40 -0.68 7.68 -15.26
CA LEU A 40 -2.06 8.09 -15.52
C LEU A 40 -2.35 9.45 -14.89
N LEU A 41 -1.97 9.67 -13.63
CA LEU A 41 -2.14 10.95 -12.96
C LEU A 41 -1.34 12.07 -13.66
N ALA A 42 -0.08 11.80 -14.01
CA ALA A 42 0.77 12.74 -14.75
C ALA A 42 0.13 13.13 -16.09
N SER A 43 -0.44 12.16 -16.81
CA SER A 43 -1.13 12.39 -18.09
C SER A 43 -2.36 13.28 -17.89
N VAL A 44 -3.19 13.01 -16.88
CA VAL A 44 -4.36 13.85 -16.55
C VAL A 44 -3.95 15.28 -16.22
N ILE A 45 -2.92 15.46 -15.39
CA ILE A 45 -2.40 16.78 -15.01
C ILE A 45 -1.82 17.51 -16.23
N ALA A 46 -1.05 16.82 -17.07
CA ALA A 46 -0.43 17.43 -18.25
C ALA A 46 -1.47 17.84 -19.31
N VAL A 47 -2.49 17.01 -19.54
CA VAL A 47 -3.62 17.37 -20.42
C VAL A 47 -4.36 18.58 -19.86
N THR A 48 -4.61 18.60 -18.55
CA THR A 48 -5.23 19.76 -17.88
C THR A 48 -4.40 21.02 -18.11
N TYR A 49 -3.08 20.96 -17.88
CA TYR A 49 -2.18 22.08 -18.11
C TYR A 49 -2.16 22.53 -19.58
N HIS A 50 -2.19 21.61 -20.54
CA HIS A 50 -2.22 21.94 -21.97
C HIS A 50 -3.43 22.82 -22.33
N PHE A 51 -4.61 22.47 -21.80
CA PHE A 51 -5.86 23.19 -22.08
C PHE A 51 -6.07 24.45 -21.24
N THR A 52 -5.70 24.44 -19.96
CA THR A 52 -5.97 25.57 -19.05
C THR A 52 -4.81 26.55 -18.94
N ARG A 53 -3.58 26.09 -19.21
CA ARG A 53 -2.32 26.81 -18.98
C ARG A 53 -2.12 27.28 -17.53
N GLU A 54 -2.83 26.68 -16.58
CA GLU A 54 -2.77 27.02 -15.17
C GLU A 54 -1.41 26.65 -14.55
N PRO A 55 -0.68 27.60 -13.92
CA PRO A 55 0.61 27.33 -13.28
C PRO A 55 0.56 26.20 -12.25
N LEU A 56 -0.54 26.10 -11.50
CA LEU A 56 -0.74 25.06 -10.48
C LEU A 56 -0.65 23.64 -11.06
N ALA A 57 -1.12 23.43 -12.29
CA ALA A 57 -1.06 22.12 -12.94
C ALA A 57 0.39 21.75 -13.33
N LYS A 58 1.19 22.75 -13.74
CA LYS A 58 2.62 22.56 -13.99
C LYS A 58 3.37 22.22 -12.69
N ASP A 59 3.04 22.93 -11.60
CA ASP A 59 3.64 22.69 -10.30
C ASP A 59 3.29 21.31 -9.75
N ALA A 60 2.04 20.86 -9.93
CA ALA A 60 1.61 19.51 -9.60
C ALA A 60 2.39 18.44 -10.37
N LEU A 61 2.66 18.69 -11.66
CA LEU A 61 3.44 17.78 -12.52
C LEU A 61 4.89 17.68 -12.05
N ASN A 62 5.53 18.81 -11.73
CA ASN A 62 6.91 18.84 -11.21
C ASN A 62 7.00 18.07 -9.90
N LEU A 63 6.05 18.28 -8.99
CA LEU A 63 5.98 17.57 -7.72
C LEU A 63 5.84 16.05 -7.93
N LEU A 64 4.99 15.63 -8.86
CA LEU A 64 4.79 14.21 -9.17
C LEU A 64 6.06 13.53 -9.71
N LYS A 65 6.92 14.30 -10.41
CA LYS A 65 8.24 13.85 -10.87
C LYS A 65 9.31 13.81 -9.77
N GLY A 66 8.98 14.28 -8.57
CA GLY A 66 9.93 14.39 -7.47
C GLY A 66 10.89 15.57 -7.62
N GLU A 67 10.58 16.53 -8.49
CA GLU A 67 11.32 17.79 -8.55
C GLU A 67 10.98 18.61 -7.30
N LEU A 68 12.01 19.20 -6.68
CA LEU A 68 11.84 19.99 -5.47
C LEU A 68 11.04 21.26 -5.79
N TYR A 69 9.74 21.23 -5.50
CA TYR A 69 8.86 22.39 -5.60
C TYR A 69 8.82 23.12 -4.26
N ILE A 70 9.38 24.33 -4.22
CA ILE A 70 9.26 25.24 -3.08
C ILE A 70 8.63 26.51 -3.62
N SER A 71 7.31 26.63 -3.46
CA SER A 71 6.67 27.91 -3.70
C SER A 71 7.06 28.93 -2.61
N ARG A 72 6.85 30.23 -2.88
CA ARG A 72 7.07 31.28 -1.87
C ARG A 72 6.17 31.13 -0.64
N ASP A 73 5.05 30.43 -0.78
CA ASP A 73 4.12 30.14 0.31
C ASP A 73 4.24 28.66 0.73
N PRO A 74 4.85 28.37 1.90
CA PRO A 74 4.96 27.00 2.42
C PRO A 74 3.60 26.28 2.48
N MET A 75 2.51 27.00 2.76
CA MET A 75 1.18 26.42 2.89
C MET A 75 0.65 25.94 1.54
N MET A 76 0.83 26.72 0.47
CA MET A 76 0.47 26.31 -0.88
C MET A 76 1.24 25.06 -1.32
N THR A 77 2.55 25.00 -1.03
CA THR A 77 3.39 23.83 -1.31
C THR A 77 2.85 22.58 -0.59
N LEU A 78 2.48 22.69 0.69
CA LEU A 78 1.89 21.60 1.45
C LEU A 78 0.56 21.13 0.85
N TRP A 79 -0.37 22.03 0.57
CA TRP A 79 -1.69 21.64 0.05
C TRP A 79 -1.58 20.97 -1.32
N LEU A 80 -0.71 21.47 -2.19
CA LEU A 80 -0.41 20.84 -3.46
C LEU A 80 0.18 19.44 -3.24
N TRP A 81 1.11 19.29 -2.30
CA TRP A 81 1.71 18.00 -1.99
C TRP A 81 0.73 16.99 -1.42
N VAL A 82 -0.11 17.39 -0.48
CA VAL A 82 -1.18 16.56 0.06
C VAL A 82 -2.16 16.16 -1.04
N GLY A 83 -2.58 17.11 -1.89
CA GLY A 83 -3.52 16.87 -2.98
C GLY A 83 -2.99 15.89 -4.02
N VAL A 84 -1.78 16.11 -4.53
CA VAL A 84 -1.13 15.22 -5.52
C VAL A 84 -0.91 13.83 -4.92
N THR A 85 -0.43 13.75 -3.68
CA THR A 85 -0.21 12.49 -2.97
C THR A 85 -1.52 11.72 -2.76
N ALA A 86 -2.59 12.39 -2.36
CA ALA A 86 -3.91 11.78 -2.18
C ALA A 86 -4.48 11.25 -3.50
N LEU A 87 -4.37 12.03 -4.59
CA LEU A 87 -4.79 11.61 -5.93
C LEU A 87 -3.98 10.41 -6.43
N LEU A 88 -2.66 10.42 -6.23
CA LEU A 88 -1.79 9.30 -6.60
C LEU A 88 -2.21 8.02 -5.87
N PHE A 89 -2.48 8.10 -4.58
CA PHE A 89 -2.96 6.96 -3.82
C PHE A 89 -4.35 6.50 -4.23
N LEU A 90 -5.25 7.42 -4.56
CA LEU A 90 -6.56 7.07 -5.08
C LEU A 90 -6.42 6.26 -6.38
N PHE A 91 -5.62 6.74 -7.34
CA PHE A 91 -5.36 6.02 -8.60
C PHE A 91 -4.75 4.64 -8.33
N PHE A 92 -3.74 4.56 -7.46
CA PHE A 92 -3.12 3.29 -7.08
C PHE A 92 -4.11 2.29 -6.46
N LEU A 93 -4.94 2.74 -5.51
CA LEU A 93 -5.94 1.90 -4.86
C LEU A 93 -7.03 1.43 -5.85
N LEU A 94 -7.42 2.28 -6.79
CA LEU A 94 -8.35 1.91 -7.86
C LEU A 94 -7.74 0.86 -8.79
N LEU A 95 -6.47 0.99 -9.18
CA LEU A 95 -5.77 -0.01 -9.97
C LEU A 95 -5.61 -1.34 -9.22
N MET A 96 -5.27 -1.31 -7.93
CA MET A 96 -5.23 -2.50 -7.07
C MET A 96 -6.58 -3.22 -7.00
N ARG A 97 -7.68 -2.45 -7.00
CA ARG A 97 -9.04 -2.98 -7.00
C ARG A 97 -9.39 -3.65 -8.34
N VAL A 98 -9.00 -3.02 -9.45
CA VAL A 98 -9.27 -3.51 -10.80
C VAL A 98 -8.39 -4.71 -11.14
N ALA A 99 -7.17 -4.80 -10.61
CA ALA A 99 -6.26 -5.93 -10.77
C ALA A 99 -6.81 -7.17 -10.03
N PRO A 100 -7.58 -8.06 -10.69
CA PRO A 100 -8.47 -8.99 -9.99
C PRO A 100 -7.70 -10.04 -9.21
N LEU A 101 -6.50 -10.38 -9.65
CA LEU A 101 -5.69 -11.44 -9.06
C LEU A 101 -5.26 -11.09 -7.62
N LEU A 102 -4.73 -9.88 -7.39
CA LEU A 102 -4.20 -9.50 -6.07
C LEU A 102 -5.31 -9.33 -5.03
N ALA A 103 -6.36 -8.56 -5.35
CA ALA A 103 -7.45 -8.30 -4.41
C ALA A 103 -8.26 -9.56 -4.06
N GLY A 104 -8.32 -10.54 -4.98
CA GLY A 104 -9.00 -11.82 -4.74
C GLY A 104 -8.17 -12.75 -3.86
N TYR A 105 -6.90 -12.98 -4.18
CA TYR A 105 -6.00 -13.75 -3.32
C TYR A 105 -5.82 -13.12 -1.93
N HIS A 106 -5.87 -11.79 -1.81
CA HIS A 106 -5.81 -11.09 -0.52
C HIS A 106 -7.04 -11.35 0.35
N ALA A 107 -8.23 -11.34 -0.26
CA ALA A 107 -9.44 -11.74 0.46
C ALA A 107 -9.39 -13.20 0.90
N ALA A 108 -8.92 -14.10 0.03
CA ALA A 108 -8.78 -15.51 0.33
C ALA A 108 -7.78 -15.75 1.49
N GLU A 109 -6.66 -15.04 1.49
CA GLU A 109 -5.70 -15.05 2.61
C GLU A 109 -6.39 -14.71 3.92
N HIS A 110 -7.06 -13.56 3.99
CA HIS A 110 -7.74 -13.11 5.22
C HIS A 110 -8.80 -14.09 5.68
N GLN A 111 -9.60 -14.61 4.76
CA GLN A 111 -10.65 -15.57 5.06
C GLN A 111 -10.08 -16.89 5.57
N THR A 112 -8.99 -17.38 4.99
CA THR A 112 -8.31 -18.58 5.49
C THR A 112 -7.77 -18.36 6.90
N VAL A 113 -7.09 -17.22 7.13
CA VAL A 113 -6.54 -16.89 8.45
C VAL A 113 -7.65 -16.79 9.50
N HIS A 114 -8.77 -16.12 9.20
CA HIS A 114 -9.95 -16.08 10.07
C HIS A 114 -10.51 -17.47 10.39
N ALA A 115 -10.57 -18.37 9.40
CA ALA A 115 -11.03 -19.74 9.63
C ALA A 115 -10.08 -20.50 10.57
N MET A 116 -8.76 -20.35 10.38
CA MET A 116 -7.75 -20.95 11.25
C MET A 116 -7.85 -20.41 12.69
N GLU A 117 -7.99 -19.10 12.85
CA GLU A 117 -8.08 -18.43 14.16
C GLU A 117 -9.37 -18.79 14.91
N ALA A 118 -10.46 -19.00 14.18
CA ALA A 118 -11.74 -19.44 14.73
C ALA A 118 -11.82 -20.97 14.93
N GLY A 119 -10.74 -21.72 14.66
CA GLY A 119 -10.72 -23.19 14.77
C GLY A 119 -11.70 -23.90 13.82
N LYS A 120 -12.10 -23.25 12.72
CA LYS A 120 -13.03 -23.83 11.75
C LYS A 120 -12.30 -24.72 10.75
N PRO A 121 -12.97 -25.75 10.21
CA PRO A 121 -12.35 -26.61 9.20
C PRO A 121 -12.00 -25.79 7.95
N LEU A 122 -10.85 -26.08 7.35
CA LEU A 122 -10.40 -25.43 6.11
C LEU A 122 -11.07 -26.04 4.87
N THR A 123 -12.40 -25.94 4.82
CA THR A 123 -13.20 -26.26 3.62
C THR A 123 -13.55 -24.99 2.85
N LEU A 124 -13.91 -25.16 1.58
CA LEU A 124 -14.26 -24.04 0.72
C LEU A 124 -15.46 -23.26 1.27
N GLU A 125 -16.47 -23.95 1.79
CA GLU A 125 -17.68 -23.33 2.35
C GLU A 125 -17.39 -22.56 3.63
N ALA A 126 -16.58 -23.13 4.53
CA ALA A 126 -16.26 -22.52 5.81
C ALA A 126 -15.40 -21.26 5.63
N VAL A 127 -14.40 -21.31 4.76
CA VAL A 127 -13.53 -20.18 4.44
C VAL A 127 -14.29 -19.09 3.68
N ALA A 128 -15.12 -19.44 2.70
CA ALA A 128 -15.90 -18.47 1.93
C ALA A 128 -16.82 -17.58 2.80
N ARG A 129 -17.28 -18.09 3.95
CA ARG A 129 -18.15 -17.38 4.90
C ARG A 129 -17.39 -16.44 5.84
N MET A 130 -16.06 -16.47 5.86
CA MET A 130 -15.26 -15.61 6.73
C MET A 130 -15.26 -14.15 6.25
N PRO A 131 -15.08 -13.18 7.16
CA PRO A 131 -14.96 -11.79 6.77
C PRO A 131 -13.68 -11.56 5.94
N ARG A 132 -13.76 -10.63 4.97
CA ARG A 132 -12.61 -10.26 4.13
C ARG A 132 -11.68 -9.24 4.79
N VAL A 133 -12.17 -8.51 5.80
CA VAL A 133 -11.39 -7.53 6.53
C VAL A 133 -10.68 -8.23 7.68
N HIS A 134 -9.36 -8.06 7.77
CA HIS A 134 -8.57 -8.62 8.85
C HIS A 134 -7.92 -7.52 9.72
N PRO A 135 -8.08 -7.55 11.05
CA PRO A 135 -7.58 -6.51 11.95
C PRO A 135 -6.05 -6.40 11.99
N ARG A 136 -5.33 -7.47 11.61
CA ARG A 136 -3.86 -7.54 11.59
C ARG A 136 -3.26 -7.44 10.18
N CYS A 137 -4.04 -7.05 9.19
CA CYS A 137 -3.56 -6.87 7.82
C CYS A 137 -2.55 -5.71 7.73
N GLY A 138 -1.49 -5.87 6.95
CA GLY A 138 -0.50 -4.84 6.66
C GLY A 138 -1.06 -3.58 6.00
N THR A 139 -2.23 -3.66 5.32
CA THR A 139 -2.94 -2.47 4.80
C THR A 139 -3.30 -1.49 5.92
N ASN A 140 -3.57 -1.98 7.14
CA ASN A 140 -3.81 -1.10 8.29
C ASN A 140 -2.52 -0.34 8.67
N LEU A 141 -1.37 -1.04 8.69
CA LEU A 141 -0.07 -0.42 9.00
C LEU A 141 0.32 0.62 7.94
N TRP A 142 0.06 0.31 6.67
CA TRP A 142 0.30 1.26 5.60
C TRP A 142 -0.61 2.48 5.70
N ALA A 143 -1.89 2.31 6.02
CA ALA A 143 -2.83 3.41 6.20
C ALA A 143 -2.39 4.39 7.31
N ILE A 144 -1.96 3.89 8.47
CA ILE A 144 -1.45 4.75 9.54
C ILE A 144 -0.14 5.43 9.14
N MET A 145 0.77 4.75 8.45
CA MET A 145 2.02 5.35 7.95
C MET A 145 1.75 6.56 7.05
N GLN A 146 0.77 6.45 6.15
CA GLN A 146 0.41 7.56 5.25
C GLN A 146 -0.25 8.72 5.99
N LEU A 147 -1.15 8.43 6.94
CA LEU A 147 -1.73 9.47 7.79
C LEU A 147 -0.66 10.20 8.60
N SER A 148 0.30 9.46 9.16
CA SER A 148 1.41 10.04 9.92
C SER A 148 2.33 10.88 9.04
N LEU A 149 2.66 10.43 7.83
CA LEU A 149 3.51 11.17 6.90
C LEU A 149 2.86 12.50 6.51
N VAL A 150 1.57 12.48 6.15
CA VAL A 150 0.80 13.70 5.82
C VAL A 150 0.66 14.61 7.02
N GLY A 151 0.31 14.07 8.19
CA GLY A 151 0.13 14.83 9.43
C GLY A 151 1.42 15.49 9.91
N LEU A 152 2.55 14.77 9.88
CA LEU A 152 3.86 15.31 10.24
C LEU A 152 4.35 16.35 9.22
N GLY A 153 4.15 16.11 7.92
CA GLY A 153 4.46 17.10 6.88
C GLY A 153 3.66 18.38 7.04
N ALA A 154 2.37 18.27 7.37
CA ALA A 154 1.50 19.41 7.65
C ALA A 154 1.94 20.18 8.90
N LEU A 155 2.25 19.47 9.99
CA LEU A 155 2.77 20.06 11.22
C LEU A 155 4.10 20.80 10.98
N ALA A 156 5.04 20.15 10.31
CA ALA A 156 6.36 20.74 10.01
C ALA A 156 6.24 22.00 9.14
N THR A 157 5.37 21.97 8.12
CA THR A 157 5.12 23.14 7.27
C THR A 157 4.47 24.26 8.07
N TRP A 158 3.46 23.96 8.88
CA TRP A 158 2.80 24.98 9.68
C TRP A 158 3.77 25.64 10.68
N LEU A 159 4.61 24.86 11.35
CA LEU A 159 5.67 25.37 12.24
C LEU A 159 6.75 26.20 11.54
N SER A 160 6.91 26.05 10.21
CA SER A 160 7.84 26.87 9.44
C SER A 160 7.32 28.30 9.23
N THR A 161 6.00 28.52 9.39
CA THR A 161 5.35 29.84 9.26
C THR A 161 5.33 30.61 10.59
N ASP A 162 5.36 31.95 10.53
CA ASP A 162 5.22 32.79 11.72
C ASP A 162 3.89 32.55 12.43
N VAL A 163 2.80 32.45 11.65
CA VAL A 163 1.46 32.15 12.17
C VAL A 163 1.48 30.85 12.98
N GLY A 164 2.09 29.79 12.47
CA GLY A 164 2.13 28.52 13.18
C GLY A 164 2.96 28.55 14.45
N ARG A 165 4.06 29.31 14.48
CA ARG A 165 4.86 29.49 15.70
C ARG A 165 4.07 30.21 16.80
N TYR A 166 3.33 31.25 16.45
CA TYR A 166 2.53 32.01 17.43
C TYR A 166 1.26 31.28 17.88
N THR A 167 0.67 30.48 16.99
CA THR A 167 -0.59 29.75 17.28
C THR A 167 -0.35 28.36 17.90
N LEU A 168 0.89 27.89 17.99
CA LEU A 168 1.24 26.57 18.53
C LEU A 168 0.65 26.29 19.92
N PRO A 169 0.84 27.13 20.96
CA PRO A 169 0.33 26.83 22.29
C PRO A 169 -1.19 26.70 22.32
N LEU A 170 -1.89 27.46 21.46
CA LEU A 170 -3.34 27.47 21.36
C LEU A 170 -3.89 26.23 20.63
N LEU A 171 -3.23 25.80 19.55
CA LEU A 171 -3.71 24.69 18.72
C LEU A 171 -3.13 23.33 19.11
N MET A 172 -2.12 23.27 19.99
CA MET A 172 -1.52 22.02 20.46
C MET A 172 -2.56 21.04 21.06
N PRO A 173 -3.52 21.46 21.90
CA PRO A 173 -4.57 20.56 22.38
C PRO A 173 -5.39 19.92 21.26
N VAL A 174 -5.71 20.69 20.22
CA VAL A 174 -6.44 20.19 19.03
C VAL A 174 -5.58 19.19 18.26
N ALA A 175 -4.30 19.48 18.06
CA ALA A 175 -3.36 18.57 17.41
C ALA A 175 -3.21 17.24 18.17
N VAL A 176 -3.17 17.28 19.51
CA VAL A 176 -3.12 16.09 20.36
C VAL A 176 -4.40 15.27 20.23
N VAL A 177 -5.58 15.91 20.28
CA VAL A 177 -6.86 15.21 20.09
C VAL A 177 -6.89 14.55 18.70
N LEU A 178 -6.45 15.25 17.66
CA LEU A 178 -6.39 14.68 16.31
C LEU A 178 -5.43 13.48 16.23
N ALA A 179 -4.25 13.59 16.84
CA ALA A 179 -3.29 12.49 16.91
C ALA A 179 -3.88 11.26 17.63
N ILE A 180 -4.62 11.48 18.73
CA ILE A 180 -5.37 10.44 19.44
C ILE A 180 -6.43 9.82 18.51
N CYS A 181 -7.24 10.64 17.85
CA CYS A 181 -8.24 10.16 16.90
C CYS A 181 -7.62 9.32 15.77
N ILE A 182 -6.45 9.71 15.24
CA ILE A 182 -5.71 8.92 14.25
C ILE A 182 -5.22 7.61 14.88
N ALA A 183 -4.62 7.66 16.07
CA ALA A 183 -4.07 6.50 16.78
C ALA A 183 -5.13 5.46 17.16
N PHE A 184 -6.39 5.85 17.34
CA PHE A 184 -7.50 4.92 17.59
C PHE A 184 -8.34 4.61 16.33
N GLY A 185 -8.41 5.53 15.37
CA GLY A 185 -9.25 5.43 14.16
C GLY A 185 -8.59 4.76 12.95
N TRP A 186 -7.25 4.64 12.92
CA TRP A 186 -6.52 4.08 11.77
C TRP A 186 -6.96 2.65 11.40
N ARG A 187 -7.38 1.84 12.37
CA ARG A 187 -7.85 0.46 12.13
C ARG A 187 -9.19 0.46 11.39
N ALA A 188 -10.06 1.42 11.68
CA ALA A 188 -11.33 1.59 10.98
C ALA A 188 -11.09 2.05 9.54
N LEU A 189 -10.21 3.03 9.33
CA LEU A 189 -9.82 3.47 7.99
C LEU A 189 -9.17 2.34 7.18
N GLY A 190 -8.24 1.61 7.80
CA GLY A 190 -7.59 0.46 7.16
C GLY A 190 -8.59 -0.66 6.82
N GLY A 191 -9.56 -0.94 7.70
CA GLY A 191 -10.65 -1.88 7.42
C GLY A 191 -11.54 -1.44 6.26
N TRP A 192 -11.84 -0.14 6.17
CA TRP A 192 -12.56 0.45 5.03
C TRP A 192 -11.76 0.29 3.73
N LEU A 193 -10.47 0.63 3.73
CA LEU A 193 -9.59 0.44 2.57
C LEU A 193 -9.54 -1.03 2.12
N GLN A 194 -9.46 -1.95 3.08
CA GLN A 194 -9.51 -3.39 2.79
C GLN A 194 -10.81 -3.79 2.11
N GLN A 195 -11.96 -3.37 2.66
CA GLN A 195 -13.27 -3.79 2.17
C GLN A 195 -13.55 -3.34 0.73
N TYR A 196 -13.13 -2.11 0.39
CA TYR A 196 -13.50 -1.45 -0.86
C TYR A 196 -12.41 -1.48 -1.93
N PHE A 197 -11.13 -1.41 -1.55
CA PHE A 197 -10.03 -1.30 -2.51
C PHE A 197 -9.16 -2.56 -2.55
N THR A 198 -8.60 -2.98 -1.42
CA THR A 198 -7.55 -4.00 -1.42
C THR A 198 -8.06 -5.44 -1.34
N THR A 199 -9.37 -5.66 -1.16
CA THR A 199 -9.99 -6.99 -1.19
C THR A 199 -11.24 -7.02 -2.07
N ARG A 200 -11.47 -8.12 -2.78
CA ARG A 200 -12.73 -8.42 -3.49
C ARG A 200 -13.32 -9.75 -3.03
N ARG A 201 -14.54 -10.09 -3.46
CA ARG A 201 -15.04 -11.45 -3.23
C ARG A 201 -14.14 -12.43 -3.98
N PRO A 202 -13.50 -13.39 -3.29
CA PRO A 202 -12.61 -14.34 -3.95
C PRO A 202 -13.41 -15.44 -4.65
N SER A 203 -12.83 -15.95 -5.73
CA SER A 203 -13.30 -17.15 -6.43
C SER A 203 -12.94 -18.43 -5.67
N ALA A 204 -13.57 -19.54 -6.04
CA ALA A 204 -13.26 -20.85 -5.47
C ALA A 204 -11.77 -21.23 -5.59
N ARG A 205 -11.13 -20.90 -6.73
CA ARG A 205 -9.71 -21.14 -6.96
C ARG A 205 -8.82 -20.35 -5.99
N GLU A 206 -9.19 -19.09 -5.73
CA GLU A 206 -8.45 -18.22 -4.82
C GLU A 206 -8.56 -18.71 -3.37
N ILE A 207 -9.78 -19.06 -2.94
CA ILE A 207 -10.02 -19.69 -1.63
C ILE A 207 -9.23 -20.99 -1.49
N ALA A 208 -9.25 -21.84 -2.51
CA ALA A 208 -8.48 -23.08 -2.51
C ALA A 208 -6.97 -22.83 -2.39
N SER A 209 -6.45 -21.73 -2.96
CA SER A 209 -5.06 -21.34 -2.74
C SER A 209 -4.77 -20.96 -1.30
N GLY A 210 -5.68 -20.21 -0.65
CA GLY A 210 -5.57 -19.90 0.78
C GLY A 210 -5.57 -21.15 1.64
N ILE A 211 -6.54 -22.05 1.42
CA ILE A 211 -6.65 -23.34 2.14
C ILE A 211 -5.36 -24.15 2.01
N ARG A 212 -4.81 -24.30 0.79
CA ARG A 212 -3.54 -25.03 0.58
C ARG A 212 -2.40 -24.42 1.40
N ALA A 213 -2.24 -23.10 1.35
CA ALA A 213 -1.23 -22.39 2.12
C ALA A 213 -1.42 -22.59 3.64
N GLY A 214 -2.67 -22.55 4.11
CA GLY A 214 -3.00 -22.75 5.53
C GLY A 214 -2.66 -24.15 6.01
N LEU A 215 -3.07 -25.18 5.27
CA LEU A 215 -2.76 -26.57 5.57
C LEU A 215 -1.26 -26.84 5.57
N GLU A 216 -0.53 -26.28 4.61
CA GLU A 216 0.92 -26.42 4.51
C GLU A 216 1.63 -25.77 5.71
N VAL A 217 1.26 -24.54 6.06
CA VAL A 217 1.80 -23.86 7.26
C VAL A 217 1.53 -24.68 8.52
N THR A 218 0.30 -25.18 8.70
CA THR A 218 -0.04 -26.02 9.87
C THR A 218 0.81 -27.29 9.90
N ARG A 219 0.97 -27.97 8.76
CA ARG A 219 1.79 -29.17 8.65
C ARG A 219 3.25 -28.88 9.01
N CYS A 220 3.84 -27.84 8.42
CA CYS A 220 5.23 -27.45 8.69
C CYS A 220 5.44 -27.01 10.15
N HIS A 221 4.46 -26.32 10.74
CA HIS A 221 4.56 -25.89 12.14
C HIS A 221 4.64 -27.07 13.12
N LEU A 222 3.97 -28.18 12.80
CA LEU A 222 4.01 -29.39 13.63
C LEU A 222 5.32 -30.18 13.50
N THR A 223 6.04 -30.03 12.38
CA THR A 223 7.27 -30.80 12.10
C THR A 223 8.55 -30.10 12.53
N ILE A 224 8.55 -28.78 12.76
CA ILE A 224 9.79 -28.05 13.09
C ILE A 224 10.11 -28.11 14.60
N PRO A 225 11.36 -28.50 14.98
CA PRO A 225 11.78 -28.56 16.37
C PRO A 225 11.75 -27.18 17.05
N PRO A 226 11.46 -27.10 18.36
CA PRO A 226 11.33 -25.84 19.08
C PRO A 226 12.55 -24.91 19.00
N THR A 227 13.75 -25.47 18.90
CA THR A 227 15.03 -24.73 18.81
C THR A 227 15.16 -23.93 17.51
N GLU A 228 14.75 -24.51 16.38
CA GLU A 228 14.77 -23.80 15.09
C GLU A 228 13.74 -22.67 15.00
N ARG A 229 12.75 -22.63 15.91
CA ARG A 229 11.72 -21.58 15.94
C ARG A 229 12.23 -20.24 16.43
N GLN A 230 13.41 -20.19 17.04
CA GLN A 230 13.89 -19.00 17.75
C GLN A 230 14.89 -18.16 16.93
N HIS A 231 15.35 -18.61 15.77
CA HIS A 231 16.34 -17.85 14.98
C HIS A 231 15.75 -16.59 14.33
N PRO A 232 16.24 -15.38 14.68
CA PRO A 232 15.69 -14.13 14.16
C PRO A 232 15.82 -13.98 12.64
N SER A 233 16.89 -14.50 12.04
CA SER A 233 17.15 -14.43 10.59
C SER A 233 16.09 -15.16 9.77
N ARG A 234 15.71 -16.38 10.18
CA ARG A 234 14.60 -17.12 9.57
C ARG A 234 13.29 -16.35 9.69
N ARG A 235 13.08 -15.68 10.83
CA ARG A 235 11.87 -14.87 11.03
C ARG A 235 11.77 -13.73 10.04
N ILE A 236 12.86 -13.00 9.86
CA ILE A 236 12.94 -11.88 8.90
C ILE A 236 12.74 -12.39 7.47
N TRP A 237 13.37 -13.51 7.10
CA TRP A 237 13.22 -14.09 5.76
C TRP A 237 11.77 -14.52 5.46
N ASN A 238 11.15 -15.24 6.40
CA ASN A 238 9.82 -15.81 6.20
C ASN A 238 8.70 -14.76 6.29
N MET A 239 8.97 -13.58 6.86
CA MET A 239 8.07 -12.43 6.75
C MET A 239 7.88 -11.98 5.30
N GLY A 240 8.79 -12.35 4.40
CA GLY A 240 8.71 -12.13 2.96
C GLY A 240 8.88 -10.67 2.50
N LEU A 241 9.18 -9.76 3.44
CA LEU A 241 9.38 -8.34 3.16
C LEU A 241 10.61 -8.10 2.26
N LEU A 242 11.67 -8.89 2.42
CA LEU A 242 12.88 -8.77 1.61
C LEU A 242 12.63 -9.15 0.16
N GLN A 243 11.84 -10.20 -0.07
CA GLN A 243 11.44 -10.68 -1.37
C GLN A 243 10.56 -9.66 -2.08
N VAL A 244 9.58 -9.09 -1.38
CA VAL A 244 8.75 -7.98 -1.90
C VAL A 244 9.61 -6.76 -2.24
N ALA A 245 10.53 -6.37 -1.36
CA ALA A 245 11.44 -5.24 -1.59
C ALA A 245 12.35 -5.48 -2.81
N LEU A 246 12.87 -6.71 -2.97
CA LEU A 246 13.64 -7.11 -4.15
C LEU A 246 12.80 -6.97 -5.43
N GLY A 247 11.55 -7.41 -5.41
CA GLY A 247 10.62 -7.26 -6.52
C GLY A 247 10.42 -5.80 -6.94
N ILE A 248 10.23 -4.91 -5.97
CA ILE A 248 10.14 -3.46 -6.21
C ILE A 248 11.45 -2.93 -6.81
N ALA A 249 12.60 -3.29 -6.22
CA ALA A 249 13.91 -2.81 -6.65
C ALA A 249 14.26 -3.24 -8.09
N VAL A 250 14.00 -4.50 -8.45
CA VAL A 250 14.26 -5.02 -9.81
C VAL A 250 13.49 -4.25 -10.88
N THR A 251 12.33 -3.74 -10.53
CA THR A 251 11.49 -3.01 -11.47
C THR A 251 11.96 -1.55 -11.68
N TRP A 252 12.87 -1.02 -10.83
CA TRP A 252 13.31 0.38 -10.85
C TRP A 252 13.92 0.86 -12.18
N PRO A 253 14.78 0.09 -12.89
CA PRO A 253 15.31 0.53 -14.18
C PRO A 253 14.22 0.70 -15.24
N LEU A 254 13.21 -0.18 -15.24
CA LEU A 254 12.06 -0.08 -16.13
C LEU A 254 11.27 1.20 -15.83
N PHE A 255 11.07 1.51 -14.55
CA PHE A 255 10.45 2.76 -14.13
C PHE A 255 11.18 3.99 -14.68
N GLN A 256 12.49 4.07 -14.50
CA GLN A 256 13.32 5.18 -14.99
C GLN A 256 13.22 5.34 -16.51
N TRP A 257 13.20 4.21 -17.24
CA TRP A 257 13.03 4.25 -18.68
C TRP A 257 11.63 4.75 -19.08
N LEU A 258 10.57 4.24 -18.46
CA LEU A 258 9.19 4.63 -18.72
C LEU A 258 8.92 6.10 -18.42
N THR A 259 9.40 6.62 -17.28
CA THR A 259 9.27 8.03 -16.94
C THR A 259 10.02 8.91 -17.93
N GLY A 260 11.22 8.52 -18.34
CA GLY A 260 11.96 9.25 -19.38
C GLY A 260 11.25 9.28 -20.74
N VAL A 261 10.54 8.21 -21.12
CA VAL A 261 9.69 8.19 -22.32
C VAL A 261 8.49 9.12 -22.14
N LEU A 262 7.80 9.01 -21.01
CA LEU A 262 6.64 9.84 -20.68
C LEU A 262 7.02 11.32 -20.69
N ASP A 263 8.16 11.68 -20.10
CA ASP A 263 8.64 13.05 -20.07
C ASP A 263 8.88 13.62 -21.47
N ARG A 264 9.50 12.84 -22.37
CA ARG A 264 9.68 13.28 -23.76
C ARG A 264 8.35 13.51 -24.48
N LEU A 265 7.38 12.62 -24.26
CA LEU A 265 6.03 12.77 -24.82
C LEU A 265 5.31 13.99 -24.25
N LEU A 266 5.36 14.18 -22.92
CA LEU A 266 4.76 15.32 -22.25
C LEU A 266 5.39 16.63 -22.71
N ILE A 267 6.72 16.70 -22.84
CA ILE A 267 7.41 17.89 -23.36
C ILE A 267 6.91 18.23 -24.77
N SER A 268 6.77 17.23 -25.65
CA SER A 268 6.26 17.46 -27.01
C SER A 268 4.80 17.95 -27.06
N LEU A 269 3.99 17.64 -26.04
CA LEU A 269 2.60 18.11 -25.91
C LEU A 269 2.48 19.48 -25.26
N LEU A 270 3.52 19.92 -24.53
CA LEU A 270 3.52 21.18 -23.78
C LEU A 270 4.23 22.34 -24.52
N GLN A 271 5.00 22.02 -25.57
CA GLN A 271 5.49 22.98 -26.57
C GLN A 271 4.36 23.37 -27.53
#